data_AF-K9UC78-F1
#
_entry.id   AF-K9UC78-F1
#
_cell.length_a   1.000
_cell.length_b   1.000
_cell.length_c   1.000
_cell.angle_alpha   90.00
_cell.angle_beta   90.00
_cell.angle_gamma   90.00
#
_symmetry.space_group_name_H-M   'P 1'
#
loop_
_entity.id
_entity.type
_entity.pdbx_description
1 polymer ?
#
loop_
_entity_poly.entity_id
_entity_poly.type
_entity_poly.pdbx_seq_one_letter_code
_entity_poly.pdbx_strand_id
1 'polypeptide(L)'
;MKIVLDTDNVFTYLAKLKYCTNLAKDTSKTLIISAKNFNIAIEFEDGRHLLVKQEILNDCGESRGEFWTAWHIKQLVDRFPKLGEKIGNFLPELLHFDPESSILIVNYLNNYSDLYRYYLQENQFPIEIASAIGQFLATFHSQTFQQPDYQQFLERGLDRADFPDASEPDADRHIDTAMTATDIIYRLNRITPQVFQTMPIECLQFFKLYQRFPSLTRAIADLGAAISPSCAIHNDLKLNNILLDSDWNSTQSQVIRVIDWERASWGDPAFDLGCILGSYLEIWLDGLAISKMLSINESLQLAVTPLELLQPSLFTLVQSYLAGFPTILATRPDFLDRAIQFAGLALIQRIEISIDSHRSFGDRGIMMLQVAKQLLCTPQAAMKTLFDCDFDRLVSC
;
A
#
# COMPACT_ATOMS: atom_id res chain seq x y z
N MET A 1 -12.49 24.35 -16.73
CA MET A 1 -11.63 24.08 -17.93
C MET A 1 -10.46 23.29 -17.42
N LYS A 2 -10.27 22.05 -17.91
CA LYS A 2 -9.19 21.17 -17.45
C LYS A 2 -7.83 21.84 -17.67
N ILE A 3 -7.05 21.96 -16.61
CA ILE A 3 -5.69 22.51 -16.63
C ILE A 3 -4.71 21.35 -16.57
N VAL A 4 -3.63 21.41 -17.34
CA VAL A 4 -2.47 20.51 -17.18
C VAL A 4 -1.35 21.32 -16.54
N LEU A 5 -0.88 20.87 -15.38
CA LEU A 5 0.14 21.55 -14.62
C LEU A 5 1.54 21.30 -15.20
N ASP A 6 2.36 22.32 -15.09
CA ASP A 6 3.80 22.27 -15.33
C ASP A 6 4.52 23.18 -14.31
N THR A 7 5.84 23.25 -14.40
CA THR A 7 6.66 24.09 -13.51
C THR A 7 6.39 25.59 -13.67
N ASP A 8 5.80 26.03 -14.78
CA ASP A 8 5.54 27.43 -15.07
C ASP A 8 4.18 27.90 -14.56
N ASN A 9 3.15 27.09 -14.73
CA ASN A 9 1.77 27.47 -14.44
C ASN A 9 1.32 27.11 -13.01
N VAL A 10 2.04 26.21 -12.31
CA VAL A 10 1.67 25.76 -10.95
C VAL A 10 1.58 26.91 -9.95
N PHE A 11 2.48 27.89 -10.00
CA PHE A 11 2.42 29.06 -9.11
C PHE A 11 1.22 29.96 -9.41
N THR A 12 0.85 30.10 -10.69
CA THR A 12 -0.36 30.84 -11.08
C THR A 12 -1.62 30.13 -10.57
N TYR A 13 -1.64 28.80 -10.64
CA TYR A 13 -2.72 27.97 -10.09
C TYR A 13 -2.83 28.12 -8.56
N LEU A 14 -1.71 27.97 -7.84
CA LEU A 14 -1.66 28.12 -6.39
C LEU A 14 -2.03 29.54 -5.91
N ALA A 15 -1.65 30.57 -6.66
CA ALA A 15 -1.98 31.95 -6.35
C ALA A 15 -3.49 32.24 -6.48
N LYS A 16 -4.16 31.66 -7.49
CA LYS A 16 -5.63 31.75 -7.61
C LYS A 16 -6.35 31.15 -6.41
N LEU A 17 -5.79 30.08 -5.85
CA LEU A 17 -6.29 29.41 -4.64
C LEU A 17 -5.81 30.06 -3.32
N LYS A 18 -5.00 31.14 -3.42
CA LYS A 18 -4.44 31.88 -2.28
C LYS A 18 -3.45 31.08 -1.41
N TYR A 19 -2.80 30.05 -1.96
CA TYR A 19 -1.70 29.35 -1.28
C TYR A 19 -0.37 30.10 -1.33
N CYS A 20 -0.18 30.97 -2.32
CA CYS A 20 0.98 31.84 -2.46
C CYS A 20 0.63 33.12 -3.25
N THR A 21 1.61 34.00 -3.44
CA THR A 21 1.51 35.10 -4.41
C THR A 21 2.10 34.66 -5.75
N ASN A 22 1.79 35.38 -6.84
CA ASN A 22 2.43 35.11 -8.15
C ASN A 22 3.95 35.32 -8.14
N LEU A 23 4.46 36.15 -7.23
CA LEU A 23 5.89 36.42 -7.07
C LEU A 23 6.64 35.29 -6.36
N ALA A 24 5.92 34.35 -5.72
CA ALA A 24 6.55 33.25 -5.00
C ALA A 24 7.37 32.33 -5.92
N LYS A 25 7.11 32.32 -7.23
CA LYS A 25 7.90 31.55 -8.22
C LYS A 25 9.39 31.91 -8.18
N ASP A 26 9.71 33.19 -7.98
CA ASP A 26 11.08 33.70 -8.07
C ASP A 26 11.91 33.33 -6.84
N THR A 27 11.25 33.02 -5.72
CA THR A 27 11.91 32.78 -4.43
C THR A 27 11.74 31.36 -3.88
N SER A 28 10.78 30.60 -4.40
CA SER A 28 10.53 29.22 -3.96
C SER A 28 11.47 28.23 -4.64
N LYS A 29 11.85 27.16 -3.93
CA LYS A 29 12.54 26.02 -4.54
C LYS A 29 11.51 25.00 -5.00
N THR A 30 11.75 24.40 -6.16
CA THR A 30 10.89 23.35 -6.71
C THR A 30 11.67 22.08 -6.99
N LEU A 31 11.03 20.94 -6.74
CA LEU A 31 11.57 19.62 -7.03
C LEU A 31 10.48 18.78 -7.70
N ILE A 32 10.73 18.36 -8.94
CA ILE A 32 9.89 17.37 -9.62
C ILE A 32 10.23 15.99 -9.07
N ILE A 33 9.22 15.29 -8.56
CA ILE A 33 9.36 13.93 -8.02
C ILE A 33 8.91 12.94 -9.09
N SER A 34 9.82 12.11 -9.58
CA SER A 34 9.50 11.07 -10.55
C SER A 34 8.58 10.02 -9.92
N ALA A 35 7.34 9.93 -10.40
CA ALA A 35 6.31 9.01 -9.93
C ALA A 35 5.31 8.69 -11.04
N LYS A 36 4.27 7.88 -10.75
CA LYS A 36 3.18 7.57 -11.69
C LYS A 36 2.37 8.82 -12.12
N ASN A 37 2.40 9.86 -11.29
CA ASN A 37 1.64 11.11 -11.46
C ASN A 37 2.62 12.28 -11.58
N PHE A 38 2.16 13.42 -12.12
CA PHE A 38 2.93 14.66 -12.07
C PHE A 38 2.98 15.15 -10.63
N ASN A 39 4.15 15.07 -10.00
CA ASN A 39 4.36 15.47 -8.61
C ASN A 39 5.42 16.57 -8.54
N ILE A 40 5.08 17.70 -7.94
CA ILE A 40 6.03 18.79 -7.68
C ILE A 40 5.97 19.18 -6.21
N ALA A 41 7.12 19.09 -5.55
CA ALA A 41 7.33 19.63 -4.21
C ALA A 41 7.82 21.08 -4.31
N ILE A 42 7.25 21.96 -3.48
CA ILE A 42 7.54 23.40 -3.45
C ILE A 42 7.89 23.79 -2.02
N GLU A 43 9.10 24.32 -1.83
CA GLU A 43 9.57 24.93 -0.57
C GLU A 43 9.47 26.46 -0.71
N PHE A 44 8.65 27.08 0.12
CA PHE A 44 8.48 28.54 0.18
C PHE A 44 9.51 29.17 1.14
N GLU A 45 9.83 30.46 0.94
CA GLU A 45 10.75 31.20 1.82
C GLU A 45 10.28 31.28 3.28
N ASP A 46 8.97 31.22 3.52
CA ASP A 46 8.39 31.23 4.86
C ASP A 46 8.47 29.86 5.57
N GLY A 47 9.14 28.87 4.95
CA GLY A 47 9.34 27.54 5.50
C GLY A 47 8.18 26.57 5.26
N ARG A 48 7.08 27.00 4.61
CA ARG A 48 6.01 26.08 4.21
C ARG A 48 6.47 25.19 3.07
N HIS A 49 5.95 23.97 3.04
CA HIS A 49 6.24 23.01 1.99
C HIS A 49 4.93 22.43 1.45
N LEU A 50 4.75 22.44 0.13
CA LEU A 50 3.59 21.86 -0.54
C LEU A 50 4.00 20.77 -1.51
N LEU A 51 3.19 19.74 -1.61
CA LEU A 51 3.25 18.75 -2.68
C LEU A 51 2.00 18.93 -3.54
N VAL A 52 2.19 19.33 -4.79
CA VAL A 52 1.13 19.38 -5.79
C VAL A 52 1.24 18.14 -6.65
N LYS A 53 0.18 17.33 -6.64
CA LYS A 53 0.06 16.12 -7.45
C LYS A 53 -1.01 16.33 -8.51
N GLN A 54 -0.77 15.86 -9.73
CA GLN A 54 -1.77 15.79 -10.78
C GLN A 54 -1.73 14.43 -11.47
N GLU A 55 -2.89 13.81 -11.65
CA GLU A 55 -2.99 12.57 -12.43
C GLU A 55 -2.63 12.79 -13.90
N ILE A 56 -1.92 11.83 -14.50
CA ILE A 56 -1.62 11.88 -15.93
C ILE A 56 -2.91 11.59 -16.72
N LEU A 57 -3.22 12.47 -17.66
CA LEU A 57 -4.37 12.31 -18.56
C LEU A 57 -4.03 11.32 -19.70
N ASN A 58 -5.01 10.48 -20.06
CA ASN A 58 -4.92 9.62 -21.24
C ASN A 58 -5.14 10.41 -22.55
N ASP A 59 -5.04 9.73 -23.70
CA ASP A 59 -5.24 10.33 -25.03
C ASP A 59 -6.63 10.98 -25.22
N CYS A 60 -7.61 10.60 -24.39
CA CYS A 60 -8.96 11.16 -24.36
C CYS A 60 -9.11 12.35 -23.38
N GLY A 61 -8.04 12.74 -22.67
CA GLY A 61 -8.10 13.81 -21.66
C GLY A 61 -8.77 13.41 -20.34
N GLU A 62 -8.81 12.11 -20.04
CA GLU A 62 -9.41 11.54 -18.83
C GLU A 62 -8.30 11.08 -17.86
N SER A 63 -8.54 11.27 -16.57
CA SER A 63 -7.69 10.78 -15.48
C SER A 63 -8.20 9.43 -14.95
N ARG A 64 -7.44 8.79 -14.07
CA ARG A 64 -7.84 7.51 -13.43
C ARG A 64 -8.85 7.71 -12.30
N GLY A 65 -8.87 8.91 -11.70
CA GLY A 65 -9.73 9.29 -10.59
C GLY A 65 -9.28 8.71 -9.24
N GLU A 66 -7.99 8.38 -9.09
CA GLU A 66 -7.42 7.79 -7.88
C GLU A 66 -7.37 8.78 -6.70
N PHE A 67 -7.16 10.08 -6.97
CA PHE A 67 -7.13 11.11 -5.92
C PHE A 67 -8.48 11.34 -5.24
N TRP A 68 -9.59 10.96 -5.89
CA TRP A 68 -10.90 11.02 -5.26
C TRP A 68 -10.97 10.18 -4.01
N THR A 69 -10.43 8.97 -4.05
CA THR A 69 -10.42 8.05 -2.90
C THR A 69 -9.65 8.67 -1.72
N ALA A 70 -8.48 9.23 -2.00
CA ALA A 70 -7.68 9.91 -0.98
C ALA A 70 -8.44 11.12 -0.38
N TRP A 71 -9.08 11.92 -1.23
CA TRP A 71 -9.92 13.03 -0.79
C TRP A 71 -11.15 12.57 0.01
N HIS A 72 -11.73 11.43 -0.36
CA HIS A 72 -12.88 10.87 0.32
C HIS A 72 -12.53 10.38 1.74
N ILE A 73 -11.31 9.88 1.96
CA ILE A 73 -10.79 9.59 3.31
C ILE A 73 -10.67 10.86 4.15
N LYS A 74 -10.23 11.98 3.56
CA LYS A 74 -10.23 13.27 4.25
C LYS A 74 -11.65 13.71 4.62
N GLN A 75 -12.60 13.56 3.71
CA GLN A 75 -14.01 13.87 4.00
C GLN A 75 -14.62 12.97 5.07
N LEU A 76 -14.23 11.69 5.12
CA LEU A 76 -14.65 10.75 6.17
C LEU A 76 -14.23 11.27 7.55
N VAL A 77 -12.96 11.63 7.75
CA VAL A 77 -12.48 12.10 9.06
C VAL A 77 -13.05 13.47 9.43
N ASP A 78 -13.33 14.33 8.46
CA ASP A 78 -14.02 15.61 8.70
C ASP A 78 -15.47 15.41 9.11
N ARG A 79 -16.15 14.45 8.47
CA ARG A 79 -17.55 14.11 8.76
C ARG A 79 -17.71 13.42 10.10
N PHE A 80 -16.70 12.64 10.52
CA PHE A 80 -16.71 11.86 11.75
C PHE A 80 -15.54 12.27 12.66
N PRO A 81 -15.65 13.40 13.40
CA PRO A 81 -14.54 13.96 14.18
C PRO A 81 -13.94 13.01 15.20
N LYS A 82 -14.74 12.11 15.80
CA LYS A 82 -14.23 11.08 16.72
C LYS A 82 -13.24 10.13 16.05
N LEU A 83 -13.45 9.79 14.78
CA LEU A 83 -12.50 9.02 14.00
C LEU A 83 -11.27 9.88 13.70
N GLY A 84 -11.48 11.13 13.27
CA GLY A 84 -10.41 12.10 13.02
C GLY A 84 -9.48 12.32 14.22
N GLU A 85 -10.00 12.41 15.44
CA GLU A 85 -9.21 12.51 16.68
C GLU A 85 -8.30 11.29 16.91
N LYS A 86 -8.71 10.10 16.44
CA LYS A 86 -7.96 8.85 16.63
C LYS A 86 -6.92 8.61 15.55
N ILE A 87 -7.25 8.90 14.29
CA ILE A 87 -6.40 8.55 13.15
C ILE A 87 -5.77 9.75 12.44
N GLY A 88 -6.24 10.97 12.68
CA GLY A 88 -5.84 12.17 11.93
C GLY A 88 -4.34 12.46 11.99
N ASN A 89 -3.71 12.11 13.11
CA ASN A 89 -2.25 12.21 13.27
C ASN A 89 -1.46 11.29 12.34
N PHE A 90 -2.06 10.23 11.80
CA PHE A 90 -1.39 9.35 10.84
C PHE A 90 -1.63 9.76 9.39
N LEU A 91 -2.66 10.58 9.13
CA LEU A 91 -3.08 10.94 7.77
C LEU A 91 -2.25 12.10 7.20
N PRO A 92 -2.12 12.19 5.86
CA PRO A 92 -1.57 13.38 5.24
C PRO A 92 -2.57 14.53 5.36
N GLU A 93 -2.04 15.74 5.50
CA GLU A 93 -2.87 16.94 5.49
C GLU A 93 -3.19 17.33 4.04
N LEU A 94 -4.33 16.85 3.55
CA LEU A 94 -4.88 17.23 2.24
C LEU A 94 -5.50 18.62 2.34
N LEU A 95 -4.95 19.58 1.60
CA LEU A 95 -5.33 20.99 1.67
C LEU A 95 -6.42 21.35 0.66
N HIS A 96 -6.35 20.78 -0.55
CA HIS A 96 -7.29 21.07 -1.63
C HIS A 96 -7.29 19.95 -2.66
N PHE A 97 -8.46 19.72 -3.25
CA PHE A 97 -8.65 18.83 -4.38
C PHE A 97 -9.49 19.52 -5.45
N ASP A 98 -8.95 19.62 -6.67
CA ASP A 98 -9.68 20.03 -7.87
C ASP A 98 -10.04 18.78 -8.68
N PRO A 99 -11.30 18.36 -8.65
CA PRO A 99 -11.74 17.17 -9.37
C PRO A 99 -11.79 17.35 -10.89
N GLU A 100 -12.01 18.56 -11.40
CA GLU A 100 -12.05 18.80 -12.85
C GLU A 100 -10.68 18.52 -13.47
N SER A 101 -9.62 19.02 -12.83
CA SER A 101 -8.24 18.89 -13.32
C SER A 101 -7.49 17.72 -12.67
N SER A 102 -8.11 16.99 -11.74
CA SER A 102 -7.49 15.91 -10.94
C SER A 102 -6.20 16.35 -10.24
N ILE A 103 -6.26 17.53 -9.60
CA ILE A 103 -5.12 18.13 -8.88
C ILE A 103 -5.36 17.99 -7.37
N LEU A 104 -4.39 17.42 -6.66
CA LEU A 104 -4.38 17.32 -5.21
C LEU A 104 -3.23 18.14 -4.63
N ILE A 105 -3.53 19.02 -3.67
CA ILE A 105 -2.55 19.80 -2.92
C ILE A 105 -2.46 19.23 -1.50
N VAL A 106 -1.25 18.89 -1.10
CA VAL A 106 -0.94 18.26 0.19
C VAL A 106 0.12 19.09 0.92
N ASN A 107 0.02 19.21 2.24
CA ASN A 107 1.12 19.71 3.05
C ASN A 107 2.28 18.72 2.98
N TYR A 108 3.45 19.15 2.51
CA TYR A 108 4.59 18.26 2.32
C TYR A 108 5.45 18.21 3.60
N LEU A 109 5.59 17.02 4.16
CA LEU A 109 6.33 16.81 5.40
C LEU A 109 7.82 16.61 5.09
N ASN A 110 8.61 17.67 5.21
CA ASN A 110 10.05 17.66 4.93
C ASN A 110 10.91 17.06 6.05
N ASN A 111 10.35 16.88 7.25
CA ASN A 111 10.99 16.22 8.38
C ASN A 111 10.68 14.71 8.43
N TYR A 112 10.07 14.16 7.38
CA TYR A 112 9.78 12.73 7.26
C TYR A 112 10.52 12.13 6.07
N SER A 113 10.81 10.84 6.15
CA SER A 113 11.47 10.07 5.08
C SER A 113 10.73 8.77 4.81
N ASP A 114 10.90 8.21 3.61
CA ASP A 114 10.32 6.92 3.23
C ASP A 114 10.87 5.79 4.11
N LEU A 115 10.00 5.03 4.78
CA LEU A 115 10.41 3.99 5.73
C LEU A 115 11.12 2.82 5.05
N TYR A 116 10.70 2.43 3.84
CA TYR A 116 11.37 1.37 3.09
C TYR A 116 12.82 1.75 2.80
N ARG A 117 13.05 3.00 2.37
CA ARG A 117 14.39 3.54 2.12
C ARG A 117 15.22 3.59 3.39
N TYR A 118 14.65 4.03 4.52
CA TYR A 118 15.34 4.01 5.82
C TYR A 118 15.83 2.60 6.16
N TYR A 119 14.97 1.60 6.06
CA TYR A 119 15.35 0.21 6.34
C TYR A 119 16.40 -0.34 5.39
N LEU A 120 16.34 -0.02 4.10
CA LEU A 120 17.39 -0.43 3.15
C LEU A 120 18.74 0.24 3.43
N GLN A 121 18.74 1.49 3.89
CA GLN A 121 19.96 2.27 4.15
C GLN A 121 20.61 1.88 5.48
N GLU A 122 19.82 1.83 6.56
CA GLU A 122 20.34 1.59 7.90
C GLU A 122 20.49 0.09 8.21
N ASN A 123 19.74 -0.77 7.50
CA ASN A 123 19.63 -2.21 7.77
C ASN A 123 19.32 -2.50 9.25
N GLN A 124 18.50 -1.65 9.85
CA GLN A 124 18.02 -1.74 11.23
C GLN A 124 16.49 -1.76 11.23
N PHE A 125 15.91 -2.60 12.08
CA PHE A 125 14.46 -2.82 12.16
C PHE A 125 13.96 -2.62 13.60
N PRO A 126 13.94 -1.36 14.10
CA PRO A 126 13.49 -1.05 15.45
C PRO A 126 12.03 -1.48 15.68
N ILE A 127 11.81 -2.18 16.79
CA ILE A 127 10.49 -2.71 17.17
C ILE A 127 9.49 -1.59 17.50
N GLU A 128 9.97 -0.40 17.85
CA GLU A 128 9.16 0.79 18.13
C GLU A 128 8.41 1.25 16.88
N ILE A 129 9.06 1.21 15.73
CA ILE A 129 8.44 1.55 14.44
C ILE A 129 7.38 0.50 14.10
N ALA A 130 7.71 -0.78 14.22
CA ALA A 130 6.76 -1.87 13.99
C ALA A 130 5.54 -1.79 14.93
N SER A 131 5.77 -1.44 16.20
CA SER A 131 4.73 -1.22 17.20
C SER A 131 3.80 -0.06 16.79
N ALA A 132 4.36 1.06 16.34
CA ALA A 132 3.59 2.21 15.86
C ALA A 132 2.72 1.86 14.65
N ILE A 133 3.24 1.06 13.71
CA ILE A 133 2.47 0.57 12.54
C ILE A 133 1.32 -0.32 13.01
N GLY A 134 1.59 -1.27 13.91
CA GLY A 134 0.55 -2.14 14.50
C GLY A 134 -0.53 -1.34 15.24
N GLN A 135 -0.16 -0.32 16.01
CA GLN A 135 -1.10 0.57 16.72
C GLN A 135 -1.97 1.36 15.76
N PHE A 136 -1.38 1.91 14.69
CA PHE A 136 -2.13 2.62 13.65
C PHE A 136 -3.17 1.69 13.02
N LEU A 137 -2.75 0.52 12.54
CA LEU A 137 -3.64 -0.45 11.90
C LEU A 137 -4.76 -0.89 12.84
N ALA A 138 -4.42 -1.22 14.08
CA ALA A 138 -5.41 -1.61 15.08
C ALA A 138 -6.41 -0.49 15.34
N THR A 139 -5.94 0.74 15.48
CA THR A 139 -6.80 1.91 15.69
C THR A 139 -7.71 2.11 14.49
N PHE A 140 -7.17 2.14 13.28
CA PHE A 140 -7.95 2.38 12.07
C PHE A 140 -9.01 1.30 11.84
N HIS A 141 -8.64 0.03 11.94
CA HIS A 141 -9.55 -1.09 11.76
C HIS A 141 -10.58 -1.17 12.90
N SER A 142 -10.16 -1.10 14.16
CA SER A 142 -11.08 -1.23 15.30
C SER A 142 -12.08 -0.07 15.39
N GLN A 143 -11.66 1.17 15.11
CA GLN A 143 -12.55 2.32 15.15
C GLN A 143 -13.62 2.24 14.06
N THR A 144 -13.31 1.59 12.93
CA THR A 144 -14.25 1.47 11.80
C THR A 144 -14.95 0.12 11.71
N PHE A 145 -14.58 -0.85 12.54
CA PHE A 145 -15.08 -2.22 12.47
C PHE A 145 -16.59 -2.33 12.68
N GLN A 146 -17.27 -2.92 11.69
CA GLN A 146 -18.70 -3.18 11.64
C GLN A 146 -19.55 -1.93 11.91
N GLN A 147 -19.08 -0.77 11.48
CA GLN A 147 -19.79 0.51 11.57
C GLN A 147 -20.50 0.83 10.25
N PRO A 148 -21.83 0.66 10.15
CA PRO A 148 -22.57 0.86 8.90
C PRO A 148 -22.48 2.29 8.37
N ASP A 149 -22.34 3.29 9.25
CA ASP A 149 -22.24 4.69 8.85
C ASP A 149 -20.96 4.96 8.05
N TYR A 150 -19.82 4.37 8.44
CA TYR A 150 -18.57 4.50 7.69
C TYR A 150 -18.60 3.67 6.41
N GLN A 151 -19.16 2.46 6.45
CA GLN A 151 -19.34 1.63 5.28
C GLN A 151 -20.17 2.37 4.22
N GLN A 152 -21.35 2.86 4.61
CA GLN A 152 -22.23 3.59 3.72
C GLN A 152 -21.57 4.86 3.18
N PHE A 153 -20.79 5.56 4.00
CA PHE A 153 -20.04 6.74 3.53
C PHE A 153 -19.05 6.37 2.44
N LEU A 154 -18.17 5.38 2.70
CA LEU A 154 -17.13 4.93 1.77
C LEU A 154 -17.71 4.31 0.50
N GLU A 155 -18.84 3.62 0.59
CA GLU A 155 -19.53 3.05 -0.57
C GLU A 155 -20.22 4.12 -1.42
N ARG A 156 -20.80 5.16 -0.82
CA ARG A 156 -21.42 6.27 -1.55
C ARG A 156 -20.42 7.12 -2.34
N GLY A 157 -19.19 7.26 -1.85
CA GLY A 157 -18.12 7.94 -2.59
C GLY A 157 -17.75 7.27 -3.92
N LEU A 158 -18.22 6.04 -4.15
CA LEU A 158 -18.00 5.28 -5.38
C LEU A 158 -19.12 5.46 -6.43
N ASP A 159 -20.26 6.08 -6.06
CA ASP A 159 -21.32 6.40 -7.00
C ASP A 159 -20.88 7.55 -7.92
N ARG A 160 -20.24 7.20 -9.03
CA ARG A 160 -19.81 8.12 -10.11
C ARG A 160 -20.96 8.90 -10.76
N ALA A 161 -22.21 8.63 -10.39
CA ALA A 161 -23.41 9.27 -10.93
C ALA A 161 -23.49 10.78 -10.64
N ASP A 162 -22.78 11.28 -9.63
CA ASP A 162 -22.64 12.73 -9.38
C ASP A 162 -21.60 13.41 -10.31
N PHE A 163 -20.94 12.66 -11.20
CA PHE A 163 -19.83 13.14 -12.04
C PHE A 163 -20.01 12.75 -13.53
N PRO A 164 -20.66 13.61 -14.34
CA PRO A 164 -21.10 13.28 -15.71
C PRO A 164 -19.97 13.08 -16.75
N ASP A 165 -18.71 13.29 -16.38
CA ASP A 165 -17.54 13.25 -17.28
C ASP A 165 -16.63 12.03 -17.08
N ALA A 166 -16.96 11.12 -16.15
CA ALA A 166 -16.30 9.82 -16.05
C ALA A 166 -17.04 8.84 -16.96
N SER A 167 -16.51 8.59 -18.16
CA SER A 167 -17.01 7.56 -19.07
C SER A 167 -17.23 6.23 -18.34
N GLU A 168 -18.29 5.50 -18.72
CA GLU A 168 -18.51 4.13 -18.25
C GLU A 168 -17.19 3.34 -18.34
N PRO A 169 -16.84 2.54 -17.32
CA PRO A 169 -15.66 1.71 -17.41
C PRO A 169 -15.85 0.78 -18.61
N ASP A 170 -15.09 1.04 -19.67
CA ASP A 170 -14.93 0.11 -20.78
C ASP A 170 -14.66 -1.27 -20.18
N ALA A 171 -15.32 -2.32 -20.65
CA ALA A 171 -15.19 -3.66 -20.07
C ALA A 171 -13.73 -4.17 -20.10
N ASP A 172 -12.87 -3.55 -20.91
CA ASP A 172 -11.43 -3.77 -21.02
C ASP A 172 -10.56 -2.87 -20.09
N ARG A 173 -11.12 -1.87 -19.40
CA ARG A 173 -10.41 -1.00 -18.42
C ARG A 173 -10.13 -1.68 -17.07
N HIS A 174 -10.46 -2.96 -16.90
CA HIS A 174 -10.25 -3.72 -15.66
C HIS A 174 -8.77 -3.95 -15.26
N ILE A 175 -7.81 -3.47 -16.05
CA ILE A 175 -6.39 -3.77 -15.83
C ILE A 175 -5.71 -2.75 -14.91
N ASP A 176 -6.21 -1.51 -14.80
CA ASP A 176 -5.46 -0.43 -14.12
C ASP A 176 -6.04 0.10 -12.80
N THR A 177 -7.34 -0.12 -12.51
CA THR A 177 -8.01 0.48 -11.34
C THR A 177 -8.18 -0.47 -10.15
N ALA A 178 -8.12 -1.78 -10.39
CA ALA A 178 -8.58 -2.78 -9.45
C ALA A 178 -7.38 -3.50 -8.79
N MET A 179 -6.90 -3.02 -7.63
CA MET A 179 -5.84 -3.69 -6.83
C MET A 179 -6.34 -4.14 -5.45
N THR A 180 -7.65 -4.32 -5.30
CA THR A 180 -8.15 -5.01 -4.10
C THR A 180 -7.73 -6.48 -4.14
N ALA A 181 -7.77 -7.15 -3.00
CA ALA A 181 -7.53 -8.59 -2.93
C ALA A 181 -8.37 -9.37 -3.96
N THR A 182 -9.66 -9.02 -4.11
CA THR A 182 -10.57 -9.65 -5.07
C THR A 182 -10.09 -9.51 -6.51
N ASP A 183 -9.58 -8.33 -6.87
CA ASP A 183 -9.14 -8.06 -8.24
C ASP A 183 -7.88 -8.82 -8.61
N ILE A 184 -6.92 -8.89 -7.67
CA ILE A 184 -5.69 -9.68 -7.84
C ILE A 184 -6.07 -11.15 -8.06
N ILE A 185 -6.93 -11.69 -7.20
CA ILE A 185 -7.40 -13.07 -7.28
C ILE A 185 -8.13 -13.32 -8.61
N TYR A 186 -8.96 -12.37 -9.05
CA TYR A 186 -9.66 -12.47 -10.32
C TYR A 186 -8.70 -12.53 -11.52
N ARG A 187 -7.71 -11.64 -11.57
CA ARG A 187 -6.69 -11.62 -12.66
C ARG A 187 -5.88 -12.91 -12.70
N LEU A 188 -5.43 -13.41 -11.56
CA LEU A 188 -4.68 -14.67 -11.47
C LEU A 188 -5.49 -15.87 -11.96
N ASN A 189 -6.82 -15.82 -11.87
CA ASN A 189 -7.72 -16.86 -12.39
C ASN A 189 -8.07 -16.68 -13.88
N ARG A 190 -7.75 -15.53 -14.49
CA ARG A 190 -8.08 -15.21 -15.89
C ARG A 190 -6.86 -14.76 -16.67
N ILE A 191 -6.09 -15.73 -17.16
CA ILE A 191 -5.11 -15.46 -18.22
C ILE A 191 -5.85 -15.34 -19.55
N THR A 192 -5.90 -14.13 -20.10
CA THR A 192 -6.55 -13.86 -21.38
C THR A 192 -5.57 -14.06 -22.55
N PRO A 193 -6.05 -14.28 -23.79
CA PRO A 193 -5.20 -14.35 -24.97
C PRO A 193 -4.28 -13.13 -25.15
N GLN A 194 -4.71 -11.95 -24.71
CA GLN A 194 -3.98 -10.68 -24.78
C GLN A 194 -2.65 -10.73 -24.02
N VAL A 195 -2.57 -11.49 -22.92
CA VAL A 195 -1.32 -11.68 -22.15
C VAL A 195 -0.21 -12.24 -23.06
N PHE A 196 -0.55 -13.15 -23.98
CA PHE A 196 0.42 -13.73 -24.92
C PHE A 196 0.85 -12.77 -26.03
N GLN A 197 0.12 -11.67 -26.24
CA GLN A 197 0.44 -10.66 -27.25
C GLN A 197 1.36 -9.57 -26.69
N THR A 198 1.19 -9.19 -25.41
CA THR A 198 1.85 -8.01 -24.82
C THR A 198 2.99 -8.36 -23.88
N MET A 199 3.07 -9.60 -23.38
CA MET A 199 4.04 -9.97 -22.37
C MET A 199 5.28 -10.65 -22.96
N PRO A 200 6.50 -10.30 -22.51
CA PRO A 200 7.72 -11.00 -22.91
C PRO A 200 7.65 -12.51 -22.63
N ILE A 201 8.25 -13.32 -23.50
CA ILE A 201 8.21 -14.79 -23.40
C ILE A 201 8.79 -15.28 -22.07
N GLU A 202 9.83 -14.61 -21.58
CA GLU A 202 10.49 -14.93 -20.31
C GLU A 202 9.53 -14.74 -19.12
N CYS A 203 8.60 -13.78 -19.20
CA CYS A 203 7.61 -13.53 -18.17
C CYS A 203 6.47 -14.57 -18.17
N LEU A 204 6.22 -15.29 -19.28
CA LEU A 204 5.25 -16.40 -19.31
C LEU A 204 5.63 -17.54 -18.36
N GLN A 205 6.91 -17.60 -17.96
CA GLN A 205 7.37 -18.56 -16.95
C GLN A 205 6.66 -18.36 -15.60
N PHE A 206 6.29 -17.14 -15.23
CA PHE A 206 5.49 -16.88 -14.02
C PHE A 206 4.19 -17.68 -14.05
N PHE A 207 3.38 -17.50 -15.10
CA PHE A 207 2.12 -18.22 -15.25
C PHE A 207 2.30 -19.73 -15.31
N LYS A 208 3.35 -20.21 -15.99
CA LYS A 208 3.68 -21.64 -16.03
C LYS A 208 3.98 -22.20 -14.64
N LEU A 209 4.73 -21.47 -13.81
CA LEU A 209 5.05 -21.88 -12.44
C LEU A 209 3.83 -21.78 -11.52
N TYR A 210 3.07 -20.70 -11.63
CA TYR A 210 1.82 -20.50 -10.89
C TYR A 210 0.82 -21.64 -11.16
N GLN A 211 0.53 -21.93 -12.44
CA GLN A 211 -0.41 -22.97 -12.86
C GLN A 211 0.09 -24.40 -12.62
N ARG A 212 1.40 -24.59 -12.39
CA ARG A 212 1.99 -25.91 -12.10
C ARG A 212 1.53 -26.47 -10.75
N PHE A 213 1.09 -25.64 -9.82
CA PHE A 213 0.75 -26.05 -8.46
C PHE A 213 -0.75 -25.90 -8.18
N PRO A 214 -1.57 -26.96 -8.35
CA PRO A 214 -3.00 -26.91 -8.05
C PRO A 214 -3.32 -26.48 -6.61
N SER A 215 -2.42 -26.77 -5.66
CA SER A 215 -2.57 -26.33 -4.27
C SER A 215 -2.49 -24.80 -4.12
N LEU A 216 -1.66 -24.13 -4.92
CA LEU A 216 -1.55 -22.67 -4.92
C LEU A 216 -2.82 -22.03 -5.48
N THR A 217 -3.29 -22.49 -6.64
CA THR A 217 -4.55 -22.00 -7.24
C THR A 217 -5.73 -22.22 -6.30
N ARG A 218 -5.82 -23.39 -5.65
CA ARG A 218 -6.86 -23.65 -4.65
C ARG A 218 -6.76 -22.72 -3.45
N ALA A 219 -5.56 -22.54 -2.88
CA ALA A 219 -5.36 -21.67 -1.73
C ALA A 219 -5.78 -20.21 -2.02
N ILE A 220 -5.50 -19.71 -3.22
CA ILE A 220 -5.89 -18.37 -3.66
C ILE A 220 -7.41 -18.27 -3.86
N ALA A 221 -8.04 -19.30 -4.45
CA ALA A 221 -9.49 -19.34 -4.59
C ALA A 221 -10.20 -19.40 -3.22
N ASP A 222 -9.69 -20.23 -2.31
CA ASP A 222 -10.19 -20.34 -0.93
C ASP A 222 -10.00 -19.03 -0.15
N LEU A 223 -8.86 -18.35 -0.35
CA LEU A 223 -8.63 -17.02 0.21
C LEU A 223 -9.66 -16.02 -0.30
N GLY A 224 -9.94 -16.01 -1.60
CA GLY A 224 -10.94 -15.13 -2.21
C GLY A 224 -12.35 -15.37 -1.67
N ALA A 225 -12.74 -16.63 -1.50
CA ALA A 225 -14.02 -17.00 -0.91
C ALA A 225 -14.13 -16.65 0.60
N ALA A 226 -12.99 -16.52 1.29
CA ALA A 226 -12.91 -16.19 2.71
C ALA A 226 -12.73 -14.68 3.00
N ILE A 227 -12.69 -13.82 1.97
CA ILE A 227 -12.65 -12.37 2.13
C ILE A 227 -13.90 -11.93 2.89
N SER A 228 -13.70 -11.19 3.99
CA SER A 228 -14.78 -10.73 4.86
C SER A 228 -14.66 -9.22 5.11
N PRO A 229 -15.21 -8.37 4.23
CA PRO A 229 -15.19 -6.92 4.40
C PRO A 229 -15.92 -6.49 5.67
N SER A 230 -15.25 -5.70 6.51
CA SER A 230 -15.76 -5.39 7.84
C SER A 230 -15.27 -4.08 8.45
N CYS A 231 -14.33 -3.37 7.84
CA CYS A 231 -13.86 -2.07 8.30
C CYS A 231 -13.31 -1.25 7.13
N ALA A 232 -12.92 0.00 7.38
CA ALA A 232 -12.13 0.76 6.41
C ALA A 232 -10.70 0.19 6.37
N ILE A 233 -10.13 0.07 5.16
CA ILE A 233 -8.78 -0.41 4.90
C ILE A 233 -8.08 0.48 3.87
N HIS A 234 -6.75 0.46 3.84
CA HIS A 234 -5.89 1.20 2.92
C HIS A 234 -5.82 0.55 1.53
N ASN A 235 -5.86 -0.79 1.45
CA ASN A 235 -5.71 -1.63 0.25
C ASN A 235 -4.36 -1.58 -0.48
N ASP A 236 -3.41 -0.78 0.00
CA ASP A 236 -2.07 -0.68 -0.59
C ASP A 236 -1.04 -0.32 0.50
N LEU A 237 -1.20 -0.92 1.68
CA LEU A 237 -0.33 -0.63 2.80
C LEU A 237 1.00 -1.40 2.65
N LYS A 238 2.05 -0.65 2.32
CA LYS A 238 3.42 -1.12 2.13
C LYS A 238 4.38 -0.12 2.77
N LEU A 239 5.61 -0.55 3.05
CA LEU A 239 6.59 0.27 3.77
C LEU A 239 6.88 1.61 3.09
N ASN A 240 6.83 1.67 1.76
CA ASN A 240 7.03 2.92 1.01
C ASN A 240 5.80 3.86 1.02
N ASN A 241 4.68 3.41 1.58
CA ASN A 241 3.51 4.24 1.88
C ASN A 241 3.48 4.66 3.36
N ILE A 242 4.58 4.42 4.09
CA ILE A 242 4.78 4.85 5.47
C ILE A 242 5.97 5.79 5.50
N LEU A 243 5.76 6.99 6.03
CA LEU A 243 6.83 7.93 6.29
C LEU A 243 7.25 7.86 7.76
N LEU A 244 8.56 7.88 8.00
CA LEU A 244 9.20 7.87 9.30
C LEU A 244 9.67 9.28 9.66
N ASP A 245 9.31 9.76 10.85
CA ASP A 245 9.80 11.03 11.37
C ASP A 245 11.32 10.98 11.53
N SER A 246 12.02 12.07 11.18
CA SER A 246 13.49 12.12 11.27
C SER A 246 13.98 12.01 12.72
N ASP A 247 13.15 12.41 13.69
CA ASP A 247 13.41 12.35 15.12
C ASP A 247 12.54 11.26 15.81
N TRP A 248 12.23 10.17 15.10
CA TRP A 248 11.34 9.10 15.59
C TRP A 248 11.75 8.47 16.94
N ASN A 249 13.02 8.60 17.32
CA ASN A 249 13.56 8.11 18.60
C ASN A 249 13.28 9.06 19.78
N SER A 250 12.75 10.26 19.53
CA SER A 250 12.38 11.25 20.54
C SER A 250 10.97 10.98 21.09
N THR A 251 10.78 11.19 22.40
CA THR A 251 9.52 10.96 23.12
C THR A 251 8.37 11.90 22.72
N GLN A 252 8.65 12.93 21.93
CA GLN A 252 7.68 13.91 21.45
C GLN A 252 7.28 13.73 19.98
N SER A 253 7.92 12.81 19.26
CA SER A 253 7.70 12.63 17.83
C SER A 253 6.50 11.73 17.55
N GLN A 254 5.78 12.02 16.46
CA GLN A 254 4.86 11.05 15.89
C GLN A 254 5.67 10.15 14.97
N VAL A 255 5.95 8.93 15.43
CA VAL A 255 6.90 8.01 14.78
C VAL A 255 6.60 7.85 13.28
N ILE A 256 5.33 7.72 12.89
CA ILE A 256 4.94 7.45 11.51
C ILE A 256 3.82 8.35 10.96
N ARG A 257 3.78 8.45 9.63
CA ARG A 257 2.65 8.90 8.81
C ARG A 257 2.35 7.86 7.75
N VAL A 258 1.09 7.75 7.34
CA VAL A 258 0.65 6.84 6.27
C VAL A 258 0.12 7.68 5.12
N ILE A 259 0.64 7.46 3.92
CA ILE A 259 0.32 8.21 2.72
C ILE A 259 -0.25 7.30 1.63
N ASP A 260 -0.68 7.89 0.51
CA ASP A 260 -1.19 7.14 -0.65
C ASP A 260 -2.51 6.39 -0.42
N TRP A 261 -3.47 7.11 0.19
CA TRP A 261 -4.84 6.65 0.48
C TRP A 261 -5.74 6.49 -0.75
N GLU A 262 -5.15 6.42 -1.95
CA GLU A 262 -5.83 6.42 -3.26
C GLU A 262 -6.62 5.12 -3.52
N ARG A 263 -6.40 4.09 -2.70
CA ARG A 263 -7.04 2.77 -2.83
C ARG A 263 -7.95 2.42 -1.65
N ALA A 264 -8.10 3.31 -0.69
CA ALA A 264 -8.83 3.02 0.53
C ALA A 264 -10.30 2.69 0.25
N SER A 265 -10.84 1.68 0.93
CA SER A 265 -12.22 1.25 0.77
C SER A 265 -12.75 0.59 2.03
N TRP A 266 -14.03 0.22 2.02
CA TRP A 266 -14.51 -0.80 2.94
C TRP A 266 -13.98 -2.17 2.52
N GLY A 267 -13.42 -2.94 3.46
CA GLY A 267 -12.69 -4.15 3.11
C GLY A 267 -12.29 -5.00 4.31
N ASP A 268 -11.48 -6.01 4.00
CA ASP A 268 -11.04 -7.03 4.95
C ASP A 268 -9.77 -6.54 5.69
N PRO A 269 -9.79 -6.37 7.03
CA PRO A 269 -8.63 -5.88 7.79
C PRO A 269 -7.39 -6.77 7.69
N ALA A 270 -7.56 -8.06 7.39
CA ALA A 270 -6.43 -8.98 7.23
C ALA A 270 -5.62 -8.67 5.96
N PHE A 271 -6.21 -8.00 4.96
CA PHE A 271 -5.53 -7.64 3.73
C PHE A 271 -4.44 -6.60 3.99
N ASP A 272 -4.75 -5.50 4.66
CA ASP A 272 -3.78 -4.46 5.04
C ASP A 272 -2.66 -5.03 5.90
N LEU A 273 -2.99 -5.87 6.90
CA LEU A 273 -2.00 -6.54 7.74
C LEU A 273 -1.11 -7.48 6.90
N GLY A 274 -1.70 -8.22 5.96
CA GLY A 274 -0.95 -9.07 5.04
C GLY A 274 -0.02 -8.28 4.12
N CYS A 275 -0.49 -7.18 3.54
CA CYS A 275 0.30 -6.33 2.66
C CYS A 275 1.54 -5.76 3.37
N ILE A 276 1.39 -5.27 4.60
CA ILE A 276 2.53 -4.73 5.34
C ILE A 276 3.53 -5.84 5.73
N LEU A 277 3.06 -7.02 6.15
CA LEU A 277 3.92 -8.18 6.41
C LEU A 277 4.66 -8.61 5.12
N GLY A 278 3.97 -8.65 3.99
CA GLY A 278 4.55 -8.90 2.67
C GLY A 278 5.65 -7.90 2.34
N SER A 279 5.44 -6.61 2.64
CA SER A 279 6.43 -5.56 2.39
C SER A 279 7.69 -5.69 3.26
N TYR A 280 7.60 -6.19 4.50
CA TYR A 280 8.79 -6.58 5.26
C TYR A 280 9.52 -7.76 4.60
N LEU A 281 8.78 -8.78 4.14
CA LEU A 281 9.39 -9.93 3.47
C LEU A 281 10.05 -9.56 2.14
N GLU A 282 9.55 -8.53 1.47
CA GLU A 282 10.22 -7.96 0.30
C GLU A 282 11.65 -7.51 0.64
N ILE A 283 11.92 -6.93 1.82
CA ILE A 283 13.29 -6.54 2.20
C ILE A 283 14.23 -7.75 2.25
N TRP A 284 13.79 -8.84 2.88
CA TRP A 284 14.57 -10.09 2.94
C TRP A 284 14.79 -10.69 1.55
N LEU A 285 13.71 -10.81 0.77
CA LEU A 285 13.76 -11.31 -0.61
C LEU A 285 14.59 -10.40 -1.51
N ASP A 286 14.63 -9.11 -1.18
CA ASP A 286 15.36 -8.11 -1.93
C ASP A 286 16.87 -8.23 -1.75
N GLY A 287 17.30 -8.67 -0.57
CA GLY A 287 18.70 -8.90 -0.19
C GLY A 287 19.28 -10.26 -0.61
N LEU A 288 18.55 -11.09 -1.36
CA LEU A 288 19.01 -12.43 -1.74
C LEU A 288 20.18 -12.41 -2.73
N ALA A 289 21.19 -13.25 -2.47
CA ALA A 289 22.30 -13.47 -3.38
C ALA A 289 21.85 -14.35 -4.57
N ILE A 290 21.75 -13.75 -5.76
CA ILE A 290 21.37 -14.46 -6.98
C ILE A 290 22.62 -14.99 -7.69
N SER A 291 22.79 -16.31 -7.70
CA SER A 291 23.85 -16.98 -8.45
C SER A 291 23.40 -18.36 -8.92
N LYS A 292 23.72 -18.71 -10.17
CA LYS A 292 23.45 -20.04 -10.73
C LYS A 292 24.21 -21.17 -10.02
N MET A 293 25.20 -20.83 -9.19
CA MET A 293 25.96 -21.80 -8.39
C MET A 293 25.32 -22.06 -7.02
N LEU A 294 24.39 -21.22 -6.58
CA LEU A 294 23.70 -21.37 -5.31
C LEU A 294 22.38 -22.11 -5.52
N SER A 295 22.11 -23.07 -4.64
CA SER A 295 20.75 -23.56 -4.44
C SER A 295 19.89 -22.47 -3.80
N ILE A 296 18.56 -22.62 -3.89
CA ILE A 296 17.60 -21.71 -3.26
C ILE A 296 17.91 -21.56 -1.76
N ASN A 297 18.15 -22.66 -1.05
CA ASN A 297 18.42 -22.62 0.39
C ASN A 297 19.72 -21.86 0.71
N GLU A 298 20.76 -22.02 -0.10
CA GLU A 298 22.01 -21.27 0.08
C GLU A 298 21.80 -19.78 -0.21
N SER A 299 21.04 -19.42 -1.25
CA SER A 299 20.67 -18.03 -1.53
C SER A 299 19.88 -17.40 -0.38
N LEU A 300 18.95 -18.14 0.25
CA LEU A 300 18.19 -17.69 1.43
C LEU A 300 19.10 -17.46 2.65
N GLN A 301 20.08 -18.34 2.88
CA GLN A 301 21.05 -18.21 3.99
C GLN A 301 22.07 -17.09 3.80
N LEU A 302 22.35 -16.72 2.55
CA LEU A 302 23.29 -15.66 2.20
C LEU A 302 22.62 -14.30 1.95
N ALA A 303 21.38 -14.13 2.39
CA ALA A 303 20.67 -12.85 2.29
C ALA A 303 21.44 -11.75 3.05
N VAL A 304 21.61 -10.58 2.43
CA VAL A 304 22.21 -9.40 3.07
C VAL A 304 21.42 -8.99 4.31
N THR A 305 20.10 -9.08 4.22
CA THR A 305 19.18 -8.88 5.34
C THR A 305 18.47 -10.21 5.61
N PRO A 306 19.00 -11.07 6.50
CA PRO A 306 18.38 -12.35 6.81
C PRO A 306 17.04 -12.16 7.55
N LEU A 307 16.13 -13.13 7.40
CA LEU A 307 14.77 -13.07 7.95
C LEU A 307 14.78 -12.85 9.47
N GLU A 308 15.78 -13.40 10.16
CA GLU A 308 15.98 -13.30 11.60
C GLU A 308 16.12 -11.85 12.09
N LEU A 309 16.60 -10.93 11.25
CA LEU A 309 16.64 -9.50 11.58
C LEU A 309 15.25 -8.84 11.53
N LEU A 310 14.33 -9.40 10.74
CA LEU A 310 12.97 -8.88 10.57
C LEU A 310 11.98 -9.48 11.58
N GLN A 311 12.23 -10.71 12.04
CA GLN A 311 11.35 -11.47 12.94
C GLN A 311 10.88 -10.66 14.18
N PRO A 312 11.74 -9.90 14.90
CA PRO A 312 11.29 -9.11 16.05
C PRO A 312 10.28 -8.03 15.65
N SER A 313 10.52 -7.32 14.54
CA SER A 313 9.59 -6.31 14.02
C SER A 313 8.28 -6.95 13.55
N LEU A 314 8.35 -8.06 12.82
CA LEU A 314 7.16 -8.80 12.37
C LEU A 314 6.29 -9.24 13.54
N PHE A 315 6.90 -9.82 14.58
CA PHE A 315 6.22 -10.22 15.81
C PHE A 315 5.59 -9.02 16.51
N THR A 316 6.36 -7.94 16.76
CA THR A 316 5.87 -6.75 17.46
C THR A 316 4.74 -6.05 16.70
N LEU A 317 4.79 -6.00 15.36
CA LEU A 317 3.73 -5.43 14.53
C LEU A 317 2.40 -6.17 14.77
N VAL A 318 2.41 -7.50 14.67
CA VAL A 318 1.20 -8.32 14.85
C VAL A 318 0.72 -8.27 16.30
N GLN A 319 1.63 -8.36 17.26
CA GLN A 319 1.29 -8.26 18.69
C GLN A 319 0.62 -6.92 19.00
N SER A 320 1.21 -5.82 18.54
CA SER A 320 0.67 -4.47 18.72
C SER A 320 -0.70 -4.32 18.04
N TYR A 321 -0.88 -4.92 16.85
CA TYR A 321 -2.17 -4.95 16.18
C TYR A 321 -3.24 -5.65 17.02
N LEU A 322 -2.95 -6.85 17.52
CA LEU A 322 -3.89 -7.64 18.32
C LEU A 322 -4.20 -6.99 19.66
N ALA A 323 -3.21 -6.38 20.31
CA ALA A 323 -3.41 -5.65 21.56
C ALA A 323 -4.34 -4.44 21.38
N GLY A 324 -4.24 -3.72 20.26
CA GLY A 324 -5.12 -2.59 19.94
C GLY A 324 -6.50 -3.00 19.41
N PHE A 325 -6.66 -4.23 18.94
CA PHE A 325 -7.93 -4.74 18.40
C PHE A 325 -8.22 -6.19 18.82
N PRO A 326 -8.35 -6.49 20.12
CA PRO A 326 -8.39 -7.86 20.63
C PRO A 326 -9.64 -8.64 20.23
N THR A 327 -10.76 -7.95 19.95
CA THR A 327 -12.03 -8.57 19.57
C THR A 327 -12.03 -9.17 18.16
N ILE A 328 -11.01 -8.88 17.34
CA ILE A 328 -10.90 -9.43 15.99
C ILE A 328 -10.80 -10.95 16.01
N LEU A 329 -10.03 -11.54 16.93
CA LEU A 329 -9.85 -12.99 17.03
C LEU A 329 -11.11 -13.71 17.53
N ALA A 330 -11.92 -13.04 18.36
CA ALA A 330 -13.20 -13.58 18.80
C ALA A 330 -14.23 -13.62 17.64
N THR A 331 -14.19 -12.62 16.76
CA THR A 331 -15.11 -12.50 15.62
C THR A 331 -14.64 -13.32 14.42
N ARG A 332 -13.32 -13.42 14.25
CA ARG A 332 -12.67 -14.09 13.13
C ARG A 332 -11.47 -14.91 13.62
N PRO A 333 -11.70 -16.15 14.07
CA PRO A 333 -10.64 -17.01 14.61
C PRO A 333 -9.53 -17.36 13.60
N ASP A 334 -9.82 -17.29 12.29
CA ASP A 334 -8.87 -17.54 11.22
C ASP A 334 -8.11 -16.27 10.77
N PHE A 335 -8.30 -15.12 11.44
CA PHE A 335 -7.77 -13.81 11.02
C PHE A 335 -6.27 -13.82 10.73
N LEU A 336 -5.45 -14.39 11.62
CA LEU A 336 -4.00 -14.45 11.40
C LEU A 336 -3.63 -15.37 10.23
N ASP A 337 -4.31 -16.50 10.06
CA ASP A 337 -4.10 -17.36 8.89
C ASP A 337 -4.40 -16.58 7.61
N ARG A 338 -5.49 -15.79 7.59
CA ARG A 338 -5.83 -14.93 6.44
C ARG A 338 -4.78 -13.84 6.21
N ALA A 339 -4.28 -13.18 7.25
CA ALA A 339 -3.25 -12.16 7.12
C ALA A 339 -1.95 -12.74 6.54
N ILE A 340 -1.51 -13.92 6.98
CA ILE A 340 -0.36 -14.62 6.41
C ILE A 340 -0.59 -14.96 4.93
N GLN A 341 -1.78 -15.45 4.58
CA GLN A 341 -2.11 -15.73 3.18
C GLN A 341 -2.14 -14.47 2.32
N PHE A 342 -2.69 -13.36 2.82
CA PHE A 342 -2.64 -12.07 2.14
C PHE A 342 -1.22 -11.53 1.98
N ALA A 343 -0.31 -11.80 2.91
CA ALA A 343 1.12 -11.52 2.70
C ALA A 343 1.68 -12.30 1.51
N GLY A 344 1.28 -13.57 1.34
CA GLY A 344 1.61 -14.35 0.15
C GLY A 344 0.98 -13.77 -1.14
N LEU A 345 -0.26 -13.28 -1.07
CA LEU A 345 -0.91 -12.61 -2.21
C LEU A 345 -0.19 -11.29 -2.58
N ALA A 346 0.25 -10.52 -1.58
CA ALA A 346 1.01 -9.28 -1.78
C ALA A 346 2.35 -9.54 -2.49
N LEU A 347 3.06 -10.63 -2.14
CA LEU A 347 4.27 -11.04 -2.85
C LEU A 347 3.98 -11.42 -4.31
N ILE A 348 2.85 -12.08 -4.60
CA ILE A 348 2.43 -12.36 -5.99
C ILE A 348 2.14 -11.04 -6.73
N GLN A 349 1.43 -10.12 -6.10
CA GLN A 349 1.16 -8.79 -6.66
C GLN A 349 2.46 -8.05 -6.98
N ARG A 350 3.49 -8.16 -6.13
CA ARG A 350 4.81 -7.57 -6.40
C ARG A 350 5.47 -8.16 -7.65
N ILE A 351 5.32 -9.48 -7.87
CA ILE A 351 5.78 -10.12 -9.10
C ILE A 351 5.04 -9.56 -10.32
N GLU A 352 3.71 -9.45 -10.26
CA GLU A 352 2.90 -8.85 -11.34
C GLU A 352 3.37 -7.42 -11.66
N ILE A 353 3.53 -6.57 -10.62
CA ILE A 353 4.02 -5.21 -10.77
C ILE A 353 5.40 -5.17 -11.46
N SER A 354 6.32 -6.06 -11.07
CA SER A 354 7.65 -6.14 -11.69
C SER A 354 7.58 -6.55 -13.16
N ILE A 355 6.71 -7.51 -13.50
CA ILE A 355 6.49 -7.93 -14.88
C ILE A 355 5.93 -6.78 -15.72
N ASP A 356 4.95 -6.03 -15.19
CA ASP A 356 4.31 -4.93 -15.91
C ASP A 356 5.26 -3.74 -16.11
N SER A 357 5.98 -3.36 -15.06
CA SER A 357 6.85 -2.17 -15.05
C SER A 357 8.22 -2.42 -15.68
N HIS A 358 8.86 -3.55 -15.39
CA HIS A 358 10.23 -3.84 -15.80
C HIS A 358 10.32 -4.92 -16.88
N ARG A 359 9.19 -5.50 -17.31
CA ARG A 359 9.15 -6.53 -18.36
C ARG A 359 10.09 -7.71 -18.04
N SER A 360 10.19 -8.08 -16.76
CA SER A 360 11.15 -9.08 -16.29
C SER A 360 10.57 -10.05 -15.25
N PHE A 361 10.98 -11.31 -15.34
CA PHE A 361 10.72 -12.34 -14.34
C PHE A 361 11.95 -13.26 -14.25
N GLY A 362 12.73 -13.12 -13.17
CA GLY A 362 13.98 -13.86 -12.97
C GLY A 362 14.00 -14.68 -11.68
N ASP A 363 15.19 -15.14 -11.28
CA ASP A 363 15.39 -16.01 -10.11
C ASP A 363 14.76 -15.44 -8.82
N ARG A 364 14.86 -14.13 -8.60
CA ARG A 364 14.18 -13.43 -7.49
C ARG A 364 12.67 -13.65 -7.52
N GLY A 365 12.04 -13.48 -8.67
CA GLY A 365 10.60 -13.69 -8.84
C GLY A 365 10.19 -15.15 -8.60
N ILE A 366 11.07 -16.10 -8.96
CA ILE A 366 10.86 -17.53 -8.66
C ILE A 366 10.92 -17.78 -7.16
N MET A 367 11.91 -17.23 -6.45
CA MET A 367 12.03 -17.37 -5.00
C MET A 367 10.86 -16.70 -4.26
N MET A 368 10.46 -15.50 -4.68
CA MET A 368 9.30 -14.79 -4.16
C MET A 368 8.01 -15.62 -4.35
N LEU A 369 7.81 -16.25 -5.50
CA LEU A 369 6.67 -17.13 -5.75
C LEU A 369 6.69 -18.39 -4.86
N GLN A 370 7.87 -18.93 -4.56
CA GLN A 370 8.01 -20.08 -3.65
C GLN A 370 7.64 -19.71 -2.21
N VAL A 371 8.10 -18.55 -1.72
CA VAL A 371 7.72 -18.03 -0.40
C VAL A 371 6.22 -17.72 -0.36
N ALA A 372 5.69 -17.03 -1.37
CA ALA A 372 4.26 -16.77 -1.51
C ALA A 372 3.43 -18.05 -1.44
N LYS A 373 3.87 -19.11 -2.14
CA LYS A 373 3.20 -20.42 -2.09
C LYS A 373 3.19 -21.00 -0.68
N GLN A 374 4.26 -20.87 0.10
CA GLN A 374 4.30 -21.37 1.48
C GLN A 374 3.33 -20.61 2.39
N LEU A 375 3.29 -19.28 2.26
CA LEU A 375 2.37 -18.40 2.99
C LEU A 375 0.90 -18.73 2.67
N LEU A 376 0.58 -18.89 1.38
CA LEU A 376 -0.77 -19.19 0.91
C LEU A 376 -1.23 -20.62 1.26
N CYS A 377 -0.40 -21.63 1.01
CA CYS A 377 -0.79 -23.03 1.16
C CYS A 377 -0.72 -23.54 2.60
N THR A 378 0.15 -22.98 3.43
CA THR A 378 0.47 -23.51 4.77
C THR A 378 0.70 -22.37 5.77
N PRO A 379 -0.31 -21.50 5.99
CA PRO A 379 -0.13 -20.26 6.76
C PRO A 379 0.34 -20.51 8.20
N GLN A 380 -0.18 -21.53 8.88
CA GLN A 380 0.22 -21.87 10.26
C GLN A 380 1.70 -22.26 10.38
N ALA A 381 2.22 -23.02 9.41
CA ALA A 381 3.64 -23.36 9.39
C ALA A 381 4.50 -22.14 9.07
N ALA A 382 4.07 -21.31 8.13
CA ALA A 382 4.77 -20.07 7.78
C ALA A 382 4.80 -19.08 8.96
N MET A 383 3.71 -18.98 9.72
CA MET A 383 3.60 -18.16 10.92
C MET A 383 4.70 -18.47 11.94
N LYS A 384 4.98 -19.76 12.20
CA LYS A 384 6.07 -20.19 13.08
C LYS A 384 7.43 -19.71 12.58
N THR A 385 7.66 -19.78 11.27
CA THR A 385 8.91 -19.29 10.65
C THR A 385 9.02 -17.76 10.71
N LEU A 386 7.92 -17.04 10.50
CA LEU A 386 7.92 -15.58 10.46
C LEU A 386 8.07 -14.91 11.83
N PHE A 387 7.60 -15.56 12.88
CA PHE A 387 7.55 -14.95 14.22
C PHE A 387 8.46 -15.64 15.23
N ASP A 388 9.15 -16.71 14.85
CA ASP A 388 9.99 -17.55 15.71
C ASP A 388 9.31 -17.97 17.04
N CYS A 389 7.98 -18.17 16.98
CA CYS A 389 7.19 -18.53 18.15
C CYS A 389 5.91 -19.28 17.77
N ASP A 390 5.32 -19.94 18.76
CA ASP A 390 3.99 -20.54 18.63
C ASP A 390 2.89 -19.50 18.79
N PHE A 391 1.74 -19.76 18.16
CA PHE A 391 0.54 -18.93 18.18
C PHE A 391 0.14 -18.46 19.58
N ASP A 392 0.23 -19.34 20.58
CA ASP A 392 -0.15 -19.00 21.96
C ASP A 392 0.68 -17.84 22.51
N ARG A 393 1.94 -17.69 22.12
CA ARG A 393 2.79 -16.56 22.56
C ARG A 393 2.41 -15.24 21.89
N LEU A 394 1.85 -15.27 20.68
CA LEU A 394 1.38 -14.07 19.97
C LEU A 394 0.10 -13.51 20.59
N VAL A 395 -0.77 -14.37 21.13
CA VAL A 395 -2.10 -13.99 21.64
C VAL A 395 -2.11 -13.77 23.16
N SER A 396 -1.09 -14.21 23.90
CA SER A 396 -1.06 -14.20 25.37
C SER A 396 -0.41 -12.96 26.01
N CYS A 397 -0.14 -11.88 25.26
CA CYS A 397 0.62 -10.72 25.76
C CYS A 397 -0.18 -9.41 25.72
#